data_AF-A0A3D1SW37-F1
#
_entry.id   AF-A0A3D1SW37-F1
#
_cell.length_a   1.000
_cell.length_b   1.000
_cell.length_c   1.000
_cell.angle_alpha   90.00
_cell.angle_beta   90.00
_cell.angle_gamma   90.00
#
_symmetry.space_group_name_H-M   'P 1'
#
loop_
_entity.id
_entity.type
_entity.pdbx_description
1 polymer ?
#
loop_
_entity_poly.entity_id
_entity_poly.type
_entity_poly.pdbx_seq_one_letter_code
_entity_poly.pdbx_strand_id
1 'polypeptide(L)'
;MARDALSAAGLILVFLLPLAAILMPFVKRDPVKVLFFSILAQAIAIIAATWIITRKRGVPWSKLGWRGNGHMAAIGIGVGVAIFLLVQLLGWLFAIQSGSGSTNGLFAGAMTQQRSLYTLPALLLASGILAPLSEELFFRGVLYTGLSNSFGSAIGIMVSSAIFTVLHGDFSLAALLIFIA
;
A
#
# COMPACT_ATOMS: atom_id res chain seq x y z
N MET A 1 14.68 -20.75 3.50
CA MET A 1 13.46 -19.92 3.42
C MET A 1 13.55 -18.64 4.26
N ALA A 2 13.81 -18.68 5.57
CA ALA A 2 13.91 -17.46 6.41
C ALA A 2 15.01 -16.45 5.97
N ARG A 3 16.19 -16.94 5.55
CA ARG A 3 17.26 -16.11 4.96
C ARG A 3 16.86 -15.44 3.63
N ASP A 4 15.81 -15.94 2.98
CA ASP A 4 15.48 -15.65 1.59
C ASP A 4 14.35 -14.62 1.43
N ALA A 5 13.56 -14.41 2.49
CA ALA A 5 12.57 -13.32 2.60
C ALA A 5 13.23 -12.00 3.04
N LEU A 6 14.26 -12.11 3.91
CA LEU A 6 15.10 -10.98 4.33
C LEU A 6 15.90 -10.38 3.17
N SER A 7 16.29 -11.17 2.16
CA SER A 7 16.97 -10.64 0.96
C SER A 7 16.03 -9.88 0.02
N ALA A 8 14.75 -10.27 -0.07
CA ALA A 8 13.74 -9.55 -0.85
C ALA A 8 13.28 -8.26 -0.16
N ALA A 9 13.04 -8.33 1.16
CA ALA A 9 12.74 -7.16 1.99
C ALA A 9 13.93 -6.19 2.02
N GLY A 10 15.16 -6.70 2.10
CA GLY A 10 16.39 -5.91 2.02
C GLY A 10 16.57 -5.20 0.68
N LEU A 11 16.27 -5.88 -0.45
CA LEU A 11 16.29 -5.25 -1.77
C LEU A 11 15.27 -4.11 -1.89
N ILE A 12 14.06 -4.26 -1.35
CA ILE A 12 12.99 -3.26 -1.45
C ILE A 12 13.23 -2.07 -0.51
N LEU A 13 13.73 -2.31 0.71
CA LEU A 13 14.17 -1.25 1.64
C LEU A 13 15.34 -0.42 1.10
N VAL A 14 16.25 -1.06 0.34
CA VAL A 14 17.36 -0.38 -0.36
C VAL A 14 16.88 0.55 -1.48
N PHE A 15 15.66 0.34 -2.03
CA PHE A 15 15.08 1.22 -3.06
C PHE A 15 14.17 2.34 -2.51
N LEU A 16 13.61 2.18 -1.30
CA LEU A 16 12.69 3.17 -0.70
C LEU A 16 13.41 4.42 -0.17
N LEU A 17 14.61 4.27 0.40
CA LEU A 17 15.36 5.36 1.02
C LEU A 17 16.00 6.35 0.01
N PRO A 18 16.58 5.92 -1.13
CA PRO A 18 17.18 6.84 -2.11
C PRO A 18 16.14 7.66 -2.88
N LEU A 19 14.97 7.08 -3.16
CA LEU A 19 13.93 7.74 -3.95
C LEU A 19 13.28 8.93 -3.23
N ALA A 20 13.03 8.78 -1.92
CA ALA A 20 12.54 9.89 -1.08
C ALA A 20 13.54 11.05 -1.00
N ALA A 21 14.85 10.75 -0.97
CA ALA A 21 15.92 11.75 -0.97
C ALA A 21 16.05 12.48 -2.31
N ILE A 22 15.88 11.78 -3.45
CA ILE A 22 15.93 12.38 -4.80
C ILE A 22 14.73 13.30 -5.05
N LEU A 23 13.57 13.02 -4.46
CA LEU A 23 12.34 13.77 -4.69
C LEU A 23 12.15 14.97 -3.75
N MET A 24 12.87 15.05 -2.62
CA MET A 24 12.80 16.16 -1.66
C MET A 24 12.86 17.58 -2.28
N PRO A 25 13.70 17.87 -3.30
CA PRO A 25 13.73 19.19 -3.94
C PRO A 25 12.43 19.52 -4.69
N PHE A 26 11.72 18.51 -5.21
CA PHE A 26 10.47 18.66 -5.95
C PHE A 26 9.24 18.78 -5.02
N VAL A 27 9.33 18.26 -3.79
CA VAL A 27 8.24 18.28 -2.78
C VAL A 27 7.76 19.71 -2.53
N LYS A 28 8.69 20.67 -2.54
CA LYS A 28 8.38 22.09 -2.29
C LYS A 28 7.62 22.78 -3.42
N ARG A 29 7.61 22.24 -4.64
CA ARG A 29 6.95 22.86 -5.82
C ARG A 29 5.59 22.26 -6.13
N ASP A 30 5.47 20.93 -6.07
CA ASP A 30 4.22 20.24 -6.43
C ASP A 30 4.06 18.92 -5.66
N PRO A 31 3.39 18.94 -4.48
CA PRO A 31 3.31 17.77 -3.61
C PRO A 31 2.55 16.60 -4.26
N VAL A 32 1.60 16.88 -5.16
CA VAL A 32 0.80 15.85 -5.84
C VAL A 32 1.67 15.07 -6.83
N LYS A 33 2.47 15.77 -7.64
CA LYS A 33 3.40 15.09 -8.57
C LYS A 33 4.42 14.27 -7.82
N VAL A 34 4.98 14.79 -6.73
CA VAL A 34 5.95 14.02 -5.95
C VAL A 34 5.33 12.76 -5.37
N LEU A 35 4.14 12.87 -4.76
CA LEU A 35 3.43 11.71 -4.24
C LEU A 35 3.16 10.68 -5.35
N PHE A 36 2.64 11.13 -6.50
CA PHE A 36 2.38 10.27 -7.65
C PHE A 36 3.63 9.52 -8.12
N PHE A 37 4.73 10.24 -8.41
CA PHE A 37 5.96 9.64 -8.92
C PHE A 37 6.66 8.77 -7.87
N SER A 38 6.54 9.11 -6.58
CA SER A 38 7.07 8.27 -5.49
C SER A 38 6.36 6.91 -5.46
N ILE A 39 5.02 6.92 -5.46
CA ILE A 39 4.21 5.71 -5.43
C ILE A 39 4.40 4.90 -6.72
N LEU A 40 4.45 5.56 -7.88
CA LEU A 40 4.69 4.88 -9.15
C LEU A 40 6.05 4.17 -9.17
N ALA A 41 7.12 4.84 -8.76
CA ALA A 41 8.45 4.24 -8.72
C ALA A 41 8.54 3.11 -7.69
N GLN A 42 7.88 3.25 -6.53
CA GLN A 42 7.74 2.16 -5.56
C GLN A 42 7.00 0.95 -6.15
N ALA A 43 5.88 1.18 -6.84
CA ALA A 43 5.10 0.12 -7.49
C ALA A 43 5.95 -0.63 -8.52
N ILE A 44 6.66 0.10 -9.39
CA ILE A 44 7.58 -0.48 -10.38
C ILE A 44 8.66 -1.31 -9.68
N ALA A 45 9.27 -0.80 -8.61
CA ALA A 45 10.32 -1.50 -7.88
C ALA A 45 9.80 -2.81 -7.26
N ILE A 46 8.61 -2.79 -6.63
CA ILE A 46 8.00 -3.97 -6.01
C ILE A 46 7.63 -5.00 -7.07
N ILE A 47 7.02 -4.58 -8.19
CA ILE A 47 6.67 -5.47 -9.30
C ILE A 47 7.94 -6.09 -9.89
N ALA A 48 8.98 -5.29 -10.16
CA ALA A 48 10.25 -5.76 -10.70
C ALA A 48 10.94 -6.75 -9.75
N ALA A 49 11.01 -6.43 -8.45
CA ALA A 49 11.60 -7.32 -7.45
C ALA A 49 10.82 -8.65 -7.37
N THR A 50 9.49 -8.59 -7.35
CA THR A 50 8.64 -9.79 -7.29
C THR A 50 8.79 -10.63 -8.57
N TRP A 51 8.86 -9.99 -9.73
CA TRP A 51 9.10 -10.67 -11.01
C TRP A 51 10.48 -11.35 -11.05
N ILE A 52 11.53 -10.68 -10.55
CA ILE A 52 12.87 -11.29 -10.45
C ILE A 52 12.83 -12.50 -9.51
N ILE A 53 12.15 -12.41 -8.37
CA ILE A 53 12.03 -13.52 -7.40
C ILE A 53 11.28 -14.71 -8.04
N THR A 54 10.14 -14.46 -8.69
CA THR A 54 9.35 -15.52 -9.34
C THR A 54 10.13 -16.19 -10.46
N ARG A 55 10.87 -15.43 -11.28
CA ARG A 55 11.71 -15.96 -12.36
C ARG A 55 12.94 -16.71 -11.86
N LYS A 56 13.73 -16.13 -10.95
CA LYS A 56 14.98 -16.75 -10.48
C LYS A 56 14.74 -17.96 -9.59
N ARG A 57 13.63 -18.01 -8.86
CA ARG A 57 13.33 -19.08 -7.90
C ARG A 57 12.25 -20.06 -8.37
N GLY A 58 11.69 -19.85 -9.56
CA GLY A 58 10.62 -20.70 -10.09
C GLY A 58 9.34 -20.69 -9.24
N VAL A 59 9.14 -19.67 -8.41
CA VAL A 59 7.95 -19.56 -7.56
C VAL A 59 6.79 -19.03 -8.41
N PRO A 60 5.69 -19.78 -8.59
CA PRO A 60 4.56 -19.32 -9.36
C PRO A 60 3.77 -18.24 -8.59
N TRP A 61 3.16 -17.30 -9.32
CA TRP A 61 2.32 -16.24 -8.75
C TRP A 61 1.20 -16.76 -7.84
N SER A 62 0.70 -17.97 -8.09
CA SER A 62 -0.31 -18.64 -7.26
C SER A 62 0.13 -18.97 -5.83
N LYS A 63 1.45 -19.07 -5.59
CA LYS A 63 2.04 -19.22 -4.25
C LYS A 63 2.17 -17.89 -3.52
N LEU A 64 2.17 -16.77 -4.24
CA LEU A 64 2.16 -15.41 -3.69
C LEU A 64 0.73 -14.89 -3.46
N GLY A 65 -0.27 -15.78 -3.40
CA GLY A 65 -1.67 -15.41 -3.17
C GLY A 65 -2.45 -15.00 -4.43
N TRP A 66 -1.80 -14.79 -5.57
CA TRP A 66 -2.47 -14.43 -6.83
C TRP A 66 -3.07 -15.67 -7.50
N ARG A 67 -4.27 -16.04 -7.03
CA ARG A 67 -5.06 -17.15 -7.57
C ARG A 67 -6.19 -16.57 -8.41
N GLY A 68 -6.25 -16.93 -9.69
CA GLY A 68 -7.21 -16.41 -10.66
C GLY A 68 -8.64 -16.89 -10.44
N ASN A 69 -9.27 -16.52 -9.31
CA ASN A 69 -10.68 -16.75 -9.07
C ASN A 69 -11.42 -15.41 -9.15
N GLY A 70 -12.05 -15.13 -10.30
CA GLY A 70 -12.74 -13.87 -10.57
C GLY A 70 -13.88 -13.57 -9.59
N HIS A 71 -14.54 -14.59 -9.04
CA HIS A 71 -15.60 -14.40 -8.04
C HIS A 71 -15.03 -13.89 -6.70
N MET A 72 -13.92 -14.48 -6.24
CA MET A 72 -13.24 -14.03 -5.02
C MET A 72 -12.63 -12.64 -5.21
N ALA A 73 -12.11 -12.34 -6.41
CA ALA A 73 -11.66 -10.99 -6.75
C ALA A 73 -12.82 -9.99 -6.74
N ALA A 74 -13.99 -10.33 -7.28
CA ALA A 74 -15.17 -9.47 -7.25
C ALA A 74 -15.66 -9.23 -5.81
N ILE A 75 -15.67 -10.26 -4.96
CA ILE A 75 -15.96 -10.10 -3.53
C ILE A 75 -14.94 -9.17 -2.87
N GLY A 76 -13.64 -9.42 -3.08
CA GLY A 76 -12.58 -8.60 -2.48
C GLY A 76 -12.67 -7.14 -2.90
N ILE A 77 -12.91 -6.85 -4.18
CA ILE A 77 -13.13 -5.50 -4.70
C ILE A 77 -14.39 -4.91 -4.09
N GLY A 78 -15.51 -5.64 -4.07
CA GLY A 78 -16.78 -5.17 -3.52
C GLY A 78 -16.70 -4.82 -2.04
N VAL A 79 -16.09 -5.71 -1.24
CA VAL A 79 -15.85 -5.48 0.20
C VAL A 79 -14.88 -4.32 0.41
N GLY A 80 -13.79 -4.25 -0.37
CA GLY A 80 -12.83 -3.16 -0.29
C GLY A 80 -13.46 -1.80 -0.59
N VAL A 81 -14.28 -1.70 -1.64
CA VAL A 81 -15.04 -0.49 -1.97
C VAL A 81 -16.04 -0.15 -0.86
N ALA A 82 -16.77 -1.14 -0.33
CA ALA A 82 -17.72 -0.92 0.75
C ALA A 82 -17.03 -0.41 2.03
N ILE A 83 -15.91 -1.01 2.44
CA ILE A 83 -15.11 -0.57 3.60
C ILE A 83 -14.55 0.82 3.35
N PHE A 84 -14.02 1.09 2.16
CA PHE A 84 -13.53 2.42 1.81
C PHE A 84 -14.62 3.48 1.96
N LEU A 85 -15.79 3.27 1.36
CA LEU A 85 -16.92 4.19 1.47
C LEU A 85 -17.39 4.35 2.92
N LEU A 86 -17.40 3.28 3.70
CA LEU A 86 -17.74 3.32 5.12
C LEU A 86 -16.75 4.17 5.93
N VAL A 87 -15.43 3.99 5.72
CA VAL A 87 -14.39 4.79 6.40
C VAL A 87 -14.52 6.26 6.02
N GLN A 88 -14.78 6.57 4.75
CA GLN A 88 -14.99 7.94 4.28
C GLN A 88 -16.24 8.57 4.91
N LEU A 89 -17.33 7.81 5.01
CA LEU A 89 -18.57 8.25 5.67
C LEU A 89 -18.34 8.51 7.17
N LEU A 90 -17.70 7.58 7.88
CA LEU A 90 -17.39 7.73 9.31
C LEU A 90 -16.46 8.92 9.56
N GLY A 91 -15.45 9.11 8.71
CA GLY A 91 -14.57 10.28 8.76
C GLY A 91 -15.34 11.59 8.54
N TRP A 92 -16.26 11.63 7.58
CA TRP A 92 -17.10 12.80 7.33
C TRP A 92 -18.04 13.11 8.51
N LEU A 93 -18.68 12.09 9.09
CA LEU A 93 -19.53 12.25 10.28
C LEU A 93 -18.72 12.79 11.47
N PHE A 94 -17.52 12.25 11.69
CA PHE A 94 -16.61 12.72 12.73
C PHE A 94 -16.19 14.19 12.49
N ALA A 95 -15.88 14.56 11.25
CA ALA A 95 -15.51 15.94 10.88
C ALA A 95 -16.62 16.95 11.23
N ILE A 96 -17.89 16.61 10.95
CA ILE A 96 -19.03 17.47 11.27
C ILE A 96 -19.15 17.63 12.79
N GLN A 97 -19.04 16.54 13.55
CA GLN A 97 -19.21 16.55 14.99
C GLN A 97 -18.09 17.32 15.72
N SER A 98 -16.85 17.22 15.22
CA SER A 98 -15.67 17.83 15.82
C SER A 98 -15.43 19.28 15.40
N GLY A 99 -16.20 19.79 14.41
CA GLY A 99 -15.99 21.12 13.84
C GLY A 99 -14.68 21.26 13.06
N SER A 100 -13.85 20.21 12.98
CA SER A 100 -12.68 20.17 12.12
C SER A 100 -13.11 19.85 10.70
N GLY A 101 -13.06 20.83 9.80
CA GLY A 101 -13.38 20.64 8.38
C GLY A 101 -12.56 19.49 7.78
N SER A 102 -13.27 18.48 7.26
CA SER A 102 -12.77 17.29 6.54
C SER A 102 -11.58 16.53 7.16
N THR A 103 -11.80 15.27 7.52
CA THR A 103 -10.78 14.33 8.02
C THR A 103 -9.66 13.97 7.04
N ASN A 104 -9.85 14.13 5.73
CA ASN A 104 -8.80 13.84 4.74
C ASN A 104 -8.07 15.12 4.30
N GLY A 105 -7.14 15.61 5.11
CA GLY A 105 -6.42 16.86 4.84
C GLY A 105 -5.75 16.94 3.45
N LEU A 106 -5.32 15.80 2.89
CA LEU A 106 -4.77 15.72 1.52
C LEU A 106 -5.83 15.84 0.42
N PHE A 107 -6.95 15.10 0.50
CA PHE A 107 -8.01 15.16 -0.50
C PHE A 107 -8.84 16.45 -0.38
N ALA A 108 -9.12 16.91 0.83
CA ALA A 108 -9.78 18.20 1.05
C ALA A 108 -8.88 19.39 0.74
N GLY A 109 -7.59 19.31 1.07
CA GLY A 109 -6.60 20.30 0.62
C GLY A 109 -6.46 20.33 -0.91
N ALA A 110 -6.54 19.16 -1.57
CA ALA A 110 -6.54 19.05 -3.02
C ALA A 110 -7.85 19.55 -3.67
N MET A 111 -8.99 19.48 -2.96
CA MET A 111 -10.30 19.95 -3.44
C MET A 111 -10.56 21.44 -3.19
N THR A 112 -9.89 22.04 -2.19
CA THR A 112 -10.10 23.44 -1.78
C THR A 112 -9.14 24.43 -2.44
N GLN A 113 -7.96 23.99 -2.88
CA GLN A 113 -7.08 24.84 -3.69
C GLN A 113 -7.43 24.77 -5.17
N GLN A 114 -7.60 25.92 -5.83
CA GLN A 114 -7.62 26.05 -7.29
C GLN A 114 -6.43 25.30 -7.92
N ARG A 115 -6.62 24.05 -8.34
CA ARG A 115 -5.56 23.27 -8.98
C ARG A 115 -6.07 22.43 -10.15
N SER A 116 -5.12 22.22 -11.05
CA SER A 116 -5.25 21.66 -12.40
C SER A 116 -6.04 20.34 -12.47
N LEU A 117 -6.70 20.13 -13.62
CA LEU A 117 -7.57 18.98 -13.95
C LEU A 117 -6.92 17.60 -13.68
N TYR A 118 -5.59 17.50 -13.59
CA TYR A 118 -4.89 16.25 -13.34
C TYR A 118 -4.80 15.85 -11.85
N THR A 119 -5.11 16.76 -10.91
CA THR A 119 -4.85 16.54 -9.48
C THR A 119 -5.62 15.34 -8.92
N LEU A 120 -6.94 15.33 -9.12
CA LEU A 120 -7.80 14.25 -8.63
C LEU A 120 -7.50 12.90 -9.32
N PRO A 121 -7.39 12.82 -10.67
CA PRO A 121 -6.99 11.58 -11.32
C PRO A 121 -5.65 11.03 -10.83
N ALA A 122 -4.64 11.88 -10.61
CA ALA A 122 -3.34 11.45 -10.13
C ALA A 122 -3.41 10.88 -8.70
N LEU A 123 -4.16 11.52 -7.79
CA LEU A 123 -4.34 11.03 -6.42
C LEU A 123 -5.13 9.71 -6.38
N LEU A 124 -6.19 9.58 -7.18
CA LEU A 124 -6.96 8.34 -7.27
C LEU A 124 -6.12 7.19 -7.83
N LEU A 125 -5.34 7.44 -8.87
CA LEU A 125 -4.49 6.41 -9.47
C LEU A 125 -3.36 6.01 -8.51
N ALA A 126 -2.65 6.99 -7.93
CA ALA A 126 -1.53 6.69 -7.03
C ALA A 126 -2.02 6.05 -5.73
N SER A 127 -2.86 6.74 -4.97
CA SER A 127 -3.25 6.30 -3.62
C SER A 127 -4.36 5.24 -3.63
N GLY A 128 -5.22 5.23 -4.64
CA GLY A 128 -6.36 4.31 -4.70
C GLY A 128 -6.08 3.01 -5.46
N ILE A 129 -5.07 2.97 -6.33
CA ILE A 129 -4.78 1.80 -7.17
C ILE A 129 -3.33 1.36 -7.01
N LEU A 130 -2.36 2.23 -7.30
CA LEU A 130 -0.95 1.84 -7.32
C LEU A 130 -0.44 1.45 -5.93
N ALA A 131 -0.72 2.25 -4.90
CA ALA A 131 -0.28 1.95 -3.54
C ALA A 131 -0.92 0.66 -3.00
N PRO A 132 -2.26 0.47 -3.01
CA PRO A 132 -2.88 -0.74 -2.48
C PRO A 132 -2.46 -2.02 -3.21
N LEU A 133 -2.32 -1.97 -4.55
CA LEU A 133 -1.84 -3.12 -5.32
C LEU A 133 -0.39 -3.47 -4.99
N SER A 134 0.46 -2.46 -4.81
CA SER A 134 1.87 -2.65 -4.47
C SER A 134 2.04 -3.17 -3.05
N GLU A 135 1.24 -2.67 -2.12
CA GLU A 135 1.17 -3.12 -0.74
C GLU A 135 0.72 -4.57 -0.66
N GLU A 136 -0.38 -4.95 -1.33
CA GLU A 136 -0.86 -6.33 -1.32
C GLU A 136 0.17 -7.30 -1.92
N LEU A 137 0.81 -6.91 -3.04
CA LEU A 137 1.84 -7.72 -3.68
C LEU A 137 3.05 -7.93 -2.76
N PHE A 138 3.50 -6.87 -2.09
CA PHE A 138 4.66 -6.95 -1.21
C PHE A 138 4.34 -7.60 0.13
N PHE A 139 3.41 -7.04 0.90
CA PHE A 139 3.12 -7.48 2.26
C PHE A 139 2.47 -8.85 2.28
N ARG A 140 1.46 -9.11 1.44
CA ARG A 140 0.79 -10.42 1.43
C ARG A 140 1.51 -11.42 0.54
N GLY A 141 1.85 -10.98 -0.66
CA GLY A 141 2.48 -11.85 -1.66
C GLY A 141 3.88 -12.30 -1.26
N VAL A 142 4.75 -11.38 -0.84
CA VAL A 142 6.16 -11.69 -0.56
C VAL A 142 6.42 -11.89 0.93
N LEU A 143 6.12 -10.90 1.76
CA LEU A 143 6.54 -10.85 3.16
C LEU A 143 5.79 -11.87 4.02
N TYR A 144 4.46 -11.80 4.07
CA TYR A 144 3.60 -12.72 4.79
C TYR A 144 3.80 -14.15 4.32
N THR A 145 3.81 -14.39 3.00
CA THR A 145 4.04 -15.73 2.44
C THR A 145 5.42 -16.28 2.85
N GLY A 146 6.47 -15.45 2.83
CA GLY A 146 7.80 -15.86 3.26
C GLY A 146 7.89 -16.21 4.75
N LEU A 147 7.27 -15.38 5.60
CA LEU A 147 7.25 -15.56 7.06
C LEU A 147 6.37 -16.73 7.47
N SER A 148 5.16 -16.85 6.92
CA SER A 148 4.21 -17.92 7.23
C SER A 148 4.76 -19.31 6.84
N ASN A 149 5.43 -19.42 5.69
CA ASN A 149 6.08 -20.68 5.29
C ASN A 149 7.30 -21.03 6.15
N SER A 150 7.95 -20.04 6.78
CA SER A 150 9.18 -20.27 7.58
C SER A 150 8.90 -20.47 9.06
N PHE A 151 7.88 -19.79 9.60
CA PHE A 151 7.64 -19.66 11.04
C PHE A 151 6.18 -19.94 11.45
N GLY A 152 5.30 -20.27 10.49
CA GLY A 152 3.88 -20.49 10.73
C GLY A 152 3.03 -19.23 10.52
N SER A 153 1.73 -19.44 10.24
CA SER A 153 0.78 -18.39 9.85
C SER A 153 0.64 -17.28 10.90
N ALA A 154 0.57 -17.63 12.18
CA ALA A 154 0.41 -16.65 13.26
C ALA A 154 1.57 -15.64 13.31
N ILE A 155 2.81 -16.13 13.24
CA ILE A 155 4.01 -15.27 13.19
C ILE A 155 4.03 -14.46 11.91
N GLY A 156 3.65 -15.08 10.79
CA GLY A 156 3.49 -14.39 9.51
C GLY A 156 2.60 -13.16 9.61
N ILE A 157 1.38 -13.32 10.14
CA ILE A 157 0.40 -12.23 10.32
C ILE A 157 0.96 -11.16 11.25
N MET A 158 1.42 -11.55 12.45
CA MET A 158 1.86 -10.57 13.45
C MET A 158 3.02 -9.71 12.95
N VAL A 159 4.02 -10.33 12.32
CA VAL A 159 5.21 -9.61 11.87
C VAL A 159 4.92 -8.78 10.61
N SER A 160 4.15 -9.29 9.65
CA SER A 160 3.81 -8.51 8.45
C SER A 160 2.95 -7.29 8.79
N SER A 161 1.95 -7.45 9.67
CA SER A 161 1.11 -6.34 10.15
C SER A 161 1.93 -5.31 10.91
N ALA A 162 2.80 -5.75 11.83
CA ALA A 162 3.64 -4.82 12.60
C ALA A 162 4.55 -3.98 11.70
N ILE A 163 5.18 -4.59 10.70
CA ILE A 163 6.02 -3.87 9.74
C ILE A 163 5.17 -2.89 8.92
N PHE A 164 3.98 -3.28 8.48
CA PHE A 164 3.06 -2.39 7.75
C PHE A 164 2.69 -1.15 8.58
N THR A 165 2.23 -1.35 9.82
CA THR A 165 1.86 -0.29 10.77
C THR A 165 3.01 0.69 11.00
N VAL A 166 4.21 0.16 11.28
CA VAL A 166 5.39 1.01 11.54
C VAL A 166 5.77 1.84 10.31
N LEU A 167 5.73 1.25 9.11
CA LEU A 167 6.09 1.96 7.88
C LEU A 167 5.09 3.04 7.49
N HIS A 168 3.81 2.88 7.83
CA HIS A 168 2.78 3.89 7.57
C HIS A 168 2.73 4.99 8.63
N GLY A 169 3.38 4.79 9.79
CA GLY A 169 3.32 5.71 10.91
C GLY A 169 1.92 5.87 11.51
N ASP A 170 0.98 5.02 11.09
CA ASP A 170 -0.39 4.99 11.57
C ASP A 170 -0.56 3.78 12.50
N PHE A 171 -0.69 4.06 13.80
CA PHE A 171 -0.91 3.07 14.85
C PHE A 171 -2.40 2.79 15.09
N SER A 172 -3.28 3.17 14.15
CA SER A 172 -4.70 2.87 14.22
C SER A 172 -4.97 1.35 14.19
N LEU A 173 -6.06 0.95 14.84
CA LEU A 173 -6.58 -0.42 14.77
C LEU A 173 -6.91 -0.83 13.32
N ALA A 174 -7.28 0.11 12.45
CA ALA A 174 -7.53 -0.15 11.04
C ALA A 174 -6.28 -0.68 10.32
N ALA A 175 -5.11 -0.09 10.59
CA ALA A 175 -3.84 -0.53 10.01
C ALA A 175 -3.44 -1.96 10.44
N LEU A 176 -3.84 -2.39 11.64
CA LEU A 176 -3.57 -3.74 12.16
C LEU A 176 -4.50 -4.82 11.56
N LEU A 177 -5.73 -4.46 11.20
CA LEU A 177 -6.78 -5.41 10.78
C LEU A 177 -6.71 -5.82 9.30
N ILE A 178 -5.98 -5.08 8.45
CA ILE A 178 -5.89 -5.32 6.99
C ILE A 178 -5.41 -6.74 6.63
N PHE A 179 -4.66 -7.40 7.52
CA PHE A 179 -4.10 -8.74 7.26
C PHE A 179 -4.87 -9.90 7.91
N ILE A 180 -5.96 -9.62 8.63
CA ILE A 180 -6.78 -10.66 9.29
C ILE A 180 -7.87 -11.21 8.33
N ALA A 181 -8.17 -10.51 7.24
CA ALA A 181 -9.20 -10.88 6.26
C ALA A 181 -8.71 -11.88 5.19
#